data_AF-A0A9Q1AVF4-F1
#
_entry.id   AF-A0A9Q1AVF4-F1
#
_cell.length_a   1.000
_cell.length_b   1.000
_cell.length_c   1.000
_cell.angle_alpha   90.00
_cell.angle_beta   90.00
_cell.angle_gamma   90.00
#
_symmetry.space_group_name_H-M   'P 1'
#
loop_
_entity.id
_entity.type
_entity.pdbx_description
1 polymer ?
#
loop_
_entity_poly.entity_id
_entity_poly.type
_entity_poly.pdbx_seq_one_letter_code
_entity_poly.pdbx_strand_id
1 'polypeptide(L)'
;MSWRVFWLITHIVIESQGCLKCSQDAMVVKREFRDHFLQRKLRRDPQLRAKLQELLDNAIESLSHQPIQMGKYMAVIDEPTLAKLAAYFKRSVYRIMENDFEDGQLFNEVMWSLQRLKVTFAQMLPKITKVVCSNECGRMFYVLINCFSCWTNSHSCDKNIQCGERRVQVEMDEDLILDCALTWHKASHGVKRYNFFRVVNGNQKMMASSTDSFLVKKEANINDTGRYRCEMLDPEGYPASRLEFQVVVLPSVKKTTWFTRPRSTTMEGPLALGISSRGPLPQEDWTAWIVIGSTGGLLVLTVVAFVCYYRYKKEEEDDDDDNDNDEEGDDESESESSET
;
A
#
# COMPACT_ATOMS: atom_id res chain seq x y z
N MET A 1 44.95 -33.91 -32.23
CA MET A 1 44.91 -34.11 -30.76
C MET A 1 45.29 -32.76 -30.15
N SER A 2 44.39 -31.93 -29.64
CA SER A 2 43.59 -32.14 -28.44
C SER A 2 42.35 -31.23 -28.49
N TRP A 3 41.17 -31.80 -28.28
CA TRP A 3 39.87 -31.16 -28.38
C TRP A 3 39.16 -31.32 -27.03
N ARG A 4 39.56 -30.60 -25.97
CA ARG A 4 38.88 -30.60 -24.65
C ARG A 4 39.24 -29.39 -23.78
N VAL A 5 38.86 -28.16 -24.15
CA VAL A 5 38.70 -27.05 -23.17
C VAL A 5 37.66 -26.06 -23.71
N PHE A 6 36.41 -26.47 -23.89
CA PHE A 6 35.31 -25.54 -24.18
C PHE A 6 33.98 -26.20 -23.77
N TRP A 7 33.78 -26.42 -22.48
CA TRP A 7 32.47 -26.78 -21.94
C TRP A 7 32.46 -26.48 -20.44
N LEU A 8 32.30 -25.21 -20.08
CA LEU A 8 31.81 -24.69 -18.80
C LEU A 8 31.80 -23.16 -18.85
N ILE A 9 31.07 -22.59 -19.81
CA ILE A 9 30.43 -21.30 -19.57
C ILE A 9 28.95 -21.63 -19.60
N THR A 10 28.43 -21.75 -18.39
CA THR A 10 27.02 -21.75 -18.02
C THR A 10 26.20 -20.96 -19.02
N HIS A 11 25.26 -21.65 -19.67
CA HIS A 11 24.06 -21.05 -20.20
C HIS A 11 23.37 -20.24 -19.07
N ILE A 12 23.71 -18.96 -18.95
CA ILE A 12 22.76 -17.99 -18.43
C ILE A 12 21.80 -17.77 -19.60
N VAL A 13 20.83 -18.68 -19.74
CA VAL A 13 19.59 -18.32 -20.43
C VAL A 13 18.97 -17.26 -19.55
N ILE A 14 19.15 -15.99 -19.94
CA ILE A 14 18.30 -14.91 -19.44
C ILE A 14 16.93 -15.20 -20.06
N GLU A 15 16.19 -16.12 -19.45
CA GLU A 15 14.80 -16.35 -19.79
C GLU A 15 14.06 -15.04 -19.53
N SER A 16 13.40 -14.53 -20.56
CA SER A 16 12.65 -13.30 -20.53
C SER A 16 11.62 -13.32 -19.39
N GLN A 17 11.78 -12.41 -18.43
CA GLN A 17 10.88 -12.33 -17.28
C GLN A 17 9.84 -11.22 -17.46
N GLY A 18 8.62 -11.50 -17.00
CA GLY A 18 7.46 -10.60 -16.98
C GLY A 18 7.43 -9.78 -15.70
N CYS A 19 6.87 -8.56 -15.69
CA CYS A 19 6.82 -7.73 -14.48
C CYS A 19 6.23 -8.46 -13.26
N LEU A 20 5.21 -9.30 -13.48
CA LEU A 20 4.58 -10.09 -12.42
C LEU A 20 5.47 -11.24 -11.91
N LYS A 21 6.42 -11.74 -12.72
CA LYS A 21 7.39 -12.77 -12.29
C LYS A 21 8.30 -12.25 -11.17
N CYS A 22 8.46 -10.93 -11.05
CA CYS A 22 9.23 -10.31 -9.97
C CYS A 22 8.52 -10.37 -8.60
N SER A 23 7.24 -10.72 -8.56
CA SER A 23 6.52 -10.95 -7.30
C SER A 23 6.59 -12.42 -6.89
N GLN A 24 7.28 -12.69 -5.77
CA GLN A 24 7.38 -14.05 -5.23
C GLN A 24 6.00 -14.64 -4.91
N ASP A 25 5.11 -13.85 -4.30
CA ASP A 25 3.74 -14.26 -3.97
C ASP A 25 2.95 -14.69 -5.21
N ALA A 26 3.05 -13.93 -6.30
CA ALA A 26 2.39 -14.30 -7.55
C ALA A 26 2.99 -15.59 -8.13
N MET A 27 4.30 -15.80 -8.01
CA MET A 27 4.98 -17.01 -8.51
C MET A 27 4.70 -18.25 -7.68
N VAL A 28 4.41 -18.11 -6.39
CA VAL A 28 3.90 -19.22 -5.56
C VAL A 28 2.52 -19.64 -6.05
N VAL A 29 1.58 -18.69 -6.20
CA VAL A 29 0.22 -18.97 -6.68
C VAL A 29 0.21 -19.56 -8.09
N LYS A 30 1.07 -19.05 -8.97
CA LYS A 30 1.25 -19.60 -10.31
C LYS A 30 1.65 -21.07 -10.27
N ARG A 31 2.65 -21.43 -9.44
CA ARG A 31 3.12 -22.82 -9.30
C ARG A 31 2.04 -23.70 -8.70
N GLU A 32 1.34 -23.24 -7.66
CA GLU A 32 0.22 -23.95 -7.06
C GLU A 32 -0.87 -24.27 -8.10
N PHE A 33 -1.29 -23.27 -8.87
CA PHE A 33 -2.28 -23.45 -9.91
C PHE A 33 -1.79 -24.38 -11.04
N ARG A 34 -0.59 -24.11 -11.58
CA ARG A 34 -0.04 -24.80 -12.75
C ARG A 34 0.35 -26.25 -12.45
N ASP A 35 1.03 -26.47 -11.33
CA ASP A 35 1.72 -27.72 -11.01
C ASP A 35 0.93 -28.60 -10.05
N HIS A 36 -0.04 -28.06 -9.30
CA HIS A 36 -0.88 -28.87 -8.41
C HIS A 36 -2.34 -28.91 -8.87
N PHE A 37 -2.98 -27.74 -9.01
CA PHE A 37 -4.41 -27.69 -9.35
C PHE A 37 -4.70 -28.27 -10.73
N LEU A 38 -4.03 -27.79 -11.79
CA LEU A 38 -4.24 -28.28 -13.15
C LEU A 38 -3.82 -29.75 -13.31
N GLN A 39 -2.77 -30.20 -12.63
CA GLN A 39 -2.35 -31.60 -12.66
C GLN A 39 -3.42 -32.53 -12.09
N ARG A 40 -4.03 -32.13 -10.97
CA ARG A 40 -5.11 -32.87 -10.31
C ARG A 40 -6.41 -32.83 -11.12
N LYS A 41 -6.86 -31.64 -11.53
CA LYS A 41 -8.14 -31.47 -12.23
C LYS A 41 -8.14 -32.09 -13.62
N LEU A 42 -7.08 -31.88 -14.39
CA LEU A 42 -6.98 -32.34 -15.78
C LEU A 42 -6.11 -33.60 -15.91
N ARG A 43 -6.17 -34.50 -14.92
CA ARG A 43 -5.41 -35.77 -14.95
C ARG A 43 -5.78 -36.63 -16.16
N ARG A 44 -7.05 -36.57 -16.60
CA ARG A 44 -7.59 -37.34 -17.72
C ARG A 44 -7.47 -36.63 -19.07
N ASP A 45 -7.13 -35.34 -19.09
CA ASP A 45 -6.94 -34.56 -20.31
C ASP A 45 -5.57 -33.86 -20.31
N PRO A 46 -4.49 -34.58 -20.69
CA PRO A 46 -3.15 -34.03 -20.69
C PRO A 46 -2.94 -32.95 -21.76
N GLN A 47 -3.74 -32.95 -22.83
CA GLN A 47 -3.63 -31.94 -23.89
C GLN A 47 -4.17 -30.60 -23.42
N LEU A 48 -5.36 -30.58 -22.83
CA LEU A 48 -5.94 -29.36 -22.25
C LEU A 48 -5.07 -28.82 -21.11
N ARG A 49 -4.52 -29.71 -20.28
CA ARG A 49 -3.58 -29.34 -19.22
C ARG A 49 -2.37 -28.60 -19.78
N ALA A 50 -1.66 -29.19 -20.75
CA ALA A 50 -0.48 -28.57 -21.35
C ALA A 50 -0.81 -27.21 -21.96
N LYS A 51 -1.95 -27.11 -22.67
CA LYS A 51 -2.43 -25.86 -23.26
C LYS A 51 -2.68 -24.77 -22.21
N LEU A 52 -3.28 -25.09 -21.07
CA LEU A 52 -3.52 -24.12 -20.00
C LEU A 52 -2.25 -23.70 -19.27
N GLN A 53 -1.32 -24.63 -19.06
CA GLN A 53 -0.02 -24.33 -18.48
C GLN A 53 0.77 -23.37 -19.37
N GLU A 54 0.83 -23.65 -20.68
CA GLU A 54 1.46 -22.79 -21.67
C GLU A 54 0.79 -21.41 -21.75
N LEU A 55 -0.55 -21.38 -21.75
CA LEU A 55 -1.31 -20.12 -21.79
C LEU A 55 -1.00 -19.24 -20.56
N LEU A 56 -0.90 -19.85 -19.37
CA LEU A 56 -0.51 -19.15 -18.14
C LEU A 56 0.93 -18.63 -18.20
N ASP A 57 1.87 -19.47 -18.62
CA ASP A 57 3.29 -19.13 -18.72
C ASP A 57 3.49 -17.96 -19.71
N ASN A 58 2.91 -18.05 -20.89
CA ASN A 58 2.94 -17.03 -21.93
C ASN A 58 2.26 -15.74 -21.49
N ALA A 59 1.11 -15.81 -20.81
CA ALA A 59 0.40 -14.62 -20.35
C ALA A 59 1.24 -13.82 -19.37
N ILE A 60 1.84 -14.48 -18.38
CA ILE A 60 2.69 -13.84 -17.36
C ILE A 60 3.95 -13.24 -18.00
N GLU A 61 4.55 -13.95 -18.95
CA GLU A 61 5.73 -13.47 -19.67
C GLU A 61 5.43 -12.28 -20.59
N SER A 62 4.27 -12.28 -21.25
CA SER A 62 3.87 -11.19 -22.14
C SER A 62 3.67 -9.84 -21.45
N LEU A 63 3.57 -9.83 -20.11
CA LEU A 63 3.43 -8.60 -19.34
C LEU A 63 4.67 -7.70 -19.45
N SER A 64 5.89 -8.25 -19.53
CA SER A 64 7.08 -7.41 -19.74
C SER A 64 7.21 -6.91 -21.17
N HIS A 65 6.67 -7.64 -22.14
CA HIS A 65 6.80 -7.39 -23.58
C HIS A 65 5.75 -6.42 -24.14
N GLN A 66 5.09 -5.63 -23.29
CA GLN A 66 4.25 -4.54 -23.77
C GLN A 66 5.11 -3.52 -24.54
N PRO A 67 4.56 -2.85 -25.58
CA PRO A 67 5.33 -1.92 -26.40
C PRO A 67 5.94 -0.81 -25.54
N ILE A 68 7.27 -0.74 -25.54
CA ILE A 68 8.03 0.27 -24.80
C ILE A 68 7.85 1.60 -25.52
N GLN A 69 7.22 2.56 -24.85
CA GLN A 69 7.01 3.91 -25.36
C GLN A 69 7.29 4.90 -24.22
N MET A 70 8.17 5.86 -24.48
CA MET A 70 8.49 6.94 -23.53
C MET A 70 7.21 7.65 -23.11
N GLY A 71 7.00 7.78 -21.79
CA GLY A 71 5.77 8.35 -21.22
C GLY A 71 4.57 7.39 -21.10
N LYS A 72 4.65 6.15 -21.60
CA LYS A 72 3.61 5.11 -21.41
C LYS A 72 4.12 3.87 -20.67
N TYR A 73 5.16 3.23 -21.17
CA TYR A 73 5.73 2.03 -20.57
C TYR A 73 7.23 1.99 -20.85
N MET A 74 8.03 1.85 -19.80
CA MET A 74 9.48 1.83 -19.88
C MET A 74 10.07 0.51 -19.35
N ALA A 75 9.30 -0.58 -19.40
CA ALA A 75 9.70 -1.88 -18.84
C ALA A 75 10.07 -1.84 -17.34
N VAL A 76 9.40 -0.95 -16.61
CA VAL A 76 9.62 -0.72 -15.19
C VAL A 76 8.29 -0.62 -14.46
N ILE A 77 8.30 -1.04 -13.19
CA ILE A 77 7.15 -0.99 -12.28
C ILE A 77 7.61 -0.59 -10.88
N ASP A 78 6.82 0.18 -10.14
CA ASP A 78 7.06 0.47 -8.73
C ASP A 78 6.48 -0.64 -7.83
N GLU A 79 7.10 -0.85 -6.66
CA GLU A 79 6.72 -1.89 -5.70
C GLU A 79 5.21 -1.87 -5.34
N PRO A 80 4.58 -0.71 -5.02
CA PRO A 80 3.15 -0.66 -4.73
C PRO A 80 2.25 -1.11 -5.90
N THR A 81 2.64 -0.83 -7.14
CA THR A 81 1.87 -1.26 -8.31
C THR A 81 2.10 -2.74 -8.61
N LEU A 82 3.32 -3.25 -8.42
CA LEU A 82 3.60 -4.68 -8.51
C LEU A 82 2.79 -5.47 -7.49
N ALA A 83 2.74 -5.01 -6.23
CA ALA A 83 1.94 -5.62 -5.18
C ALA A 83 0.43 -5.63 -5.52
N LYS A 84 -0.11 -4.53 -6.07
CA LYS A 84 -1.51 -4.47 -6.53
C LYS A 84 -1.79 -5.47 -7.66
N LEU A 85 -0.87 -5.57 -8.63
CA LEU A 85 -1.00 -6.52 -9.73
C LEU A 85 -0.93 -7.97 -9.23
N ALA A 86 -0.01 -8.27 -8.31
CA ALA A 86 0.12 -9.58 -7.68
C ALA A 86 -1.13 -9.96 -6.89
N ALA A 87 -1.68 -9.05 -6.09
CA ALA A 87 -2.92 -9.26 -5.36
C ALA A 87 -4.10 -9.51 -6.30
N TYR A 88 -4.20 -8.74 -7.39
CA TYR A 88 -5.23 -8.94 -8.42
C TYR A 88 -5.11 -10.33 -9.07
N PHE A 89 -3.90 -10.74 -9.46
CA PHE A 89 -3.64 -12.05 -10.04
C PHE A 89 -4.02 -13.17 -9.07
N LYS A 90 -3.52 -13.09 -7.82
CA LYS A 90 -3.80 -14.05 -6.74
C LYS A 90 -5.30 -14.25 -6.53
N ARG A 91 -6.05 -13.15 -6.36
CA ARG A 91 -7.51 -13.20 -6.19
C ARG A 91 -8.20 -13.85 -7.40
N SER A 92 -7.74 -13.54 -8.61
CA SER A 92 -8.36 -14.06 -9.84
C SER A 92 -8.11 -15.56 -10.00
N VAL A 93 -6.92 -16.05 -9.66
CA VAL A 93 -6.56 -17.47 -9.73
C VAL A 93 -7.27 -18.27 -8.64
N TYR A 94 -7.27 -17.81 -7.38
CA TYR A 94 -7.98 -18.53 -6.32
C TYR A 94 -9.48 -18.63 -6.59
N ARG A 95 -10.10 -17.58 -7.14
CA ARG A 95 -11.50 -17.65 -7.57
C ARG A 95 -11.75 -18.77 -8.59
N ILE A 96 -10.79 -19.07 -9.47
CA ILE A 96 -10.92 -20.19 -10.42
C ILE A 96 -10.79 -21.53 -9.70
N MET A 97 -9.83 -21.63 -8.77
CA MET A 97 -9.60 -22.84 -7.99
C MET A 97 -10.77 -23.20 -7.08
N GLU A 98 -11.40 -22.20 -6.46
CA GLU A 98 -12.52 -22.35 -5.52
C GLU A 98 -13.83 -22.70 -6.22
N ASN A 99 -14.09 -22.15 -7.41
CA ASN A 99 -15.31 -22.44 -8.17
C ASN A 99 -15.29 -23.81 -8.87
N ASP A 100 -14.15 -24.49 -8.87
CA ASP A 100 -13.97 -25.87 -9.33
C ASP A 100 -14.52 -26.16 -10.74
N PHE A 101 -14.33 -25.21 -11.68
CA PHE A 101 -14.82 -25.33 -13.05
C PHE A 101 -14.32 -26.59 -13.78
N GLU A 102 -15.17 -27.16 -14.63
CA GLU A 102 -14.85 -28.35 -15.42
C GLU A 102 -14.40 -28.01 -16.85
N ASP A 103 -13.47 -28.82 -17.38
CA ASP A 103 -13.03 -28.89 -18.78
C ASP A 103 -13.02 -27.56 -19.56
N GLY A 104 -13.95 -27.39 -20.51
CA GLY A 104 -14.02 -26.23 -21.39
C GLY A 104 -14.41 -24.94 -20.66
N GLN A 105 -15.16 -25.02 -19.57
CA GLN A 105 -15.48 -23.87 -18.73
C GLN A 105 -14.22 -23.39 -17.99
N LEU A 106 -13.42 -24.31 -17.45
CA LEU A 106 -12.13 -23.99 -16.85
C LEU A 106 -11.22 -23.27 -17.86
N PHE A 107 -11.17 -23.75 -19.10
CA PHE A 107 -10.37 -23.10 -20.14
C PHE A 107 -10.79 -21.65 -20.38
N ASN A 108 -12.10 -21.41 -20.52
CA ASN A 108 -12.63 -20.08 -20.75
C ASN A 108 -12.35 -19.15 -19.58
N GLU A 109 -12.56 -19.59 -18.34
CA GLU A 109 -12.33 -18.77 -17.14
C GLU A 109 -10.85 -18.39 -16.97
N VAL A 110 -9.94 -19.33 -17.22
CA VAL A 110 -8.49 -19.05 -17.21
C VAL A 110 -8.13 -18.05 -18.29
N MET A 111 -8.59 -18.27 -19.52
CA MET A 111 -8.32 -17.38 -20.65
C MET A 111 -8.84 -15.95 -20.38
N TRP A 112 -10.08 -15.82 -19.91
CA TRP A 112 -10.68 -14.52 -19.57
C TRP A 112 -9.96 -13.82 -18.43
N SER A 113 -9.59 -14.57 -17.38
CA SER A 113 -8.83 -14.05 -16.24
C SER A 113 -7.49 -13.46 -16.68
N LEU A 114 -6.76 -14.18 -17.55
CA LEU A 114 -5.45 -13.75 -18.03
C LEU A 114 -5.53 -12.60 -19.04
N GLN A 115 -6.54 -12.58 -19.91
CA GLN A 115 -6.81 -11.41 -20.75
C GLN A 115 -7.10 -10.18 -19.90
N ARG A 116 -7.91 -10.33 -18.85
CA ARG A 116 -8.23 -9.23 -17.94
C ARG A 116 -7.01 -8.76 -17.17
N LEU A 117 -6.14 -9.67 -16.72
CA LEU A 117 -4.85 -9.34 -16.10
C LEU A 117 -4.01 -8.42 -17.00
N LYS A 118 -3.90 -8.74 -18.29
CA LYS A 118 -3.16 -7.93 -19.26
C LYS A 118 -3.77 -6.53 -19.41
N VAL A 119 -5.09 -6.42 -19.50
CA VAL A 119 -5.80 -5.13 -19.58
C VAL A 119 -5.61 -4.32 -18.30
N THR A 120 -5.76 -4.95 -17.13
CA THR A 120 -5.56 -4.31 -15.82
C THR A 120 -4.13 -3.79 -15.68
N PHE A 121 -3.14 -4.58 -16.09
CA PHE A 121 -1.74 -4.14 -16.12
C PHE A 121 -1.56 -2.90 -17.00
N ALA A 122 -2.07 -2.92 -18.24
CA ALA A 122 -1.98 -1.78 -19.15
C ALA A 122 -2.64 -0.50 -18.59
N GLN A 123 -3.72 -0.61 -17.81
CA GLN A 123 -4.37 0.53 -17.15
C GLN A 123 -3.58 1.10 -15.96
N MET A 124 -2.69 0.30 -15.35
CA MET A 124 -1.83 0.74 -14.25
C MET A 124 -0.62 1.53 -14.76
N LEU A 125 -0.11 1.23 -15.95
CA LEU A 125 1.09 1.85 -16.52
C LEU A 125 1.02 3.40 -16.65
N PRO A 126 -0.07 4.00 -17.18
CA PRO A 126 -0.20 5.46 -17.26
C PRO A 126 -0.18 6.17 -15.89
N LYS A 127 -0.53 5.45 -14.81
CA LYS A 127 -0.50 6.02 -13.46
C LYS A 127 0.94 6.13 -12.96
N ILE A 128 1.78 5.14 -13.26
CA ILE A 128 3.20 5.14 -12.90
C ILE A 128 3.92 6.28 -13.62
N THR A 129 3.70 6.42 -14.94
CA THR A 129 4.42 7.44 -15.72
C THR A 129 4.12 8.87 -15.29
N LYS A 130 2.91 9.14 -14.78
CA LYS A 130 2.55 10.43 -14.19
C LYS A 130 3.26 10.73 -12.87
N VAL A 131 3.69 9.70 -12.13
CA VAL A 131 4.35 9.86 -10.83
C VAL A 131 5.85 10.10 -11.00
N VAL A 132 6.46 9.48 -12.02
CA VAL A 132 7.89 9.63 -12.32
C VAL A 132 8.24 11.09 -12.60
N CYS A 133 9.21 11.63 -11.85
CA CYS A 133 9.68 13.02 -11.95
C CYS A 133 8.59 14.09 -11.96
N SER A 134 7.54 13.85 -11.17
CA SER A 134 6.43 14.81 -10.97
C SER A 134 6.82 16.03 -10.12
N ASN A 135 8.00 16.04 -9.50
CA ASN A 135 8.46 17.15 -8.69
C ASN A 135 8.78 18.38 -9.55
N GLU A 136 8.32 19.57 -9.16
CA GLU A 136 8.63 20.83 -9.85
C GLU A 136 9.96 21.44 -9.38
N CYS A 137 10.37 21.09 -8.16
CA CYS A 137 11.58 21.51 -7.47
C CYS A 137 12.08 20.34 -6.59
N GLY A 138 13.22 20.51 -5.95
CA GLY A 138 13.78 19.50 -5.06
C GLY A 138 14.35 18.29 -5.78
N ARG A 139 14.71 17.29 -4.97
CA ARG A 139 15.17 15.98 -5.36
C ARG A 139 14.11 14.95 -4.99
N MET A 140 13.51 14.32 -5.99
CA MET A 140 12.54 13.24 -5.78
C MET A 140 13.20 11.90 -6.06
N PHE A 141 13.16 11.00 -5.09
CA PHE A 141 13.64 9.63 -5.24
C PHE A 141 12.50 8.71 -5.63
N TYR A 142 12.76 7.77 -6.51
CA TYR A 142 11.82 6.73 -6.87
C TYR A 142 12.58 5.44 -7.13
N VAL A 143 11.96 4.34 -6.71
CA VAL A 143 12.54 3.00 -6.81
C VAL A 143 11.69 2.22 -7.80
N LEU A 144 12.34 1.71 -8.84
CA LEU A 144 11.69 0.99 -9.92
C LEU A 144 12.33 -0.38 -10.11
N ILE A 145 11.47 -1.35 -10.39
CA ILE A 145 11.84 -2.72 -10.66
C ILE A 145 11.86 -2.91 -12.18
N ASN A 146 12.98 -3.36 -12.70
CA ASN A 146 13.09 -3.75 -14.10
C ASN A 146 12.29 -5.03 -14.33
N CYS A 147 11.33 -5.00 -15.24
CA CYS A 147 10.45 -6.15 -15.46
C CYS A 147 11.14 -7.38 -16.06
N PHE A 148 12.29 -7.22 -16.71
CA PHE A 148 13.03 -8.31 -17.35
C PHE A 148 14.04 -8.98 -16.42
N SER A 149 14.70 -8.21 -15.54
CA SER A 149 15.72 -8.73 -14.62
C SER A 149 15.25 -8.84 -13.16
N CYS A 150 14.11 -8.24 -12.83
CA CYS A 150 13.61 -8.06 -11.46
C CYS A 150 14.58 -7.29 -10.55
N TRP A 151 15.57 -6.61 -11.11
CA TRP A 151 16.48 -5.76 -10.35
C TRP A 151 15.82 -4.44 -10.03
N THR A 152 16.05 -4.01 -8.80
CA THR A 152 15.53 -2.76 -8.27
C THR A 152 16.59 -1.69 -8.41
N ASN A 153 16.24 -0.57 -9.06
CA ASN A 153 17.12 0.58 -9.21
C ASN A 153 16.49 1.80 -8.54
N SER A 154 17.31 2.53 -7.79
CA SER A 154 16.95 3.85 -7.28
C SER A 154 17.31 4.90 -8.32
N HIS A 155 16.36 5.78 -8.59
CA HIS A 155 16.55 6.91 -9.48
C HIS A 155 16.18 8.20 -8.76
N SER A 156 16.87 9.28 -9.14
CA SER A 156 16.66 10.62 -8.60
C SER A 156 16.22 11.56 -9.72
N CYS A 157 15.19 12.35 -9.44
CA CYS A 157 14.78 13.49 -10.27
C CYS A 157 15.29 14.77 -9.60
N ASP A 158 16.47 15.18 -10.02
CA ASP A 158 17.16 16.35 -9.48
C ASP A 158 16.70 17.65 -10.13
N LYS A 159 16.19 18.56 -9.31
CA LYS A 159 15.87 19.95 -9.67
C LYS A 159 16.43 20.90 -8.61
N ASN A 160 16.16 22.20 -8.75
CA ASN A 160 16.58 23.18 -7.75
C ASN A 160 15.93 22.86 -6.40
N ILE A 161 16.75 22.67 -5.36
CA ILE A 161 16.29 22.35 -3.99
C ILE A 161 15.43 23.45 -3.38
N GLN A 162 15.55 24.70 -3.86
CA GLN A 162 14.74 25.81 -3.39
C GLN A 162 13.34 25.74 -4.03
N CYS A 163 12.36 25.34 -3.24
CA CYS A 163 10.97 25.13 -3.64
C CYS A 163 10.07 26.37 -3.47
N GLY A 164 10.65 27.51 -3.13
CA GLY A 164 9.97 28.80 -3.03
C GLY A 164 9.79 29.31 -1.60
N GLU A 165 8.96 30.34 -1.47
CA GLU A 165 8.65 31.03 -0.22
C GLU A 165 7.12 31.05 -0.01
N ARG A 166 6.66 30.77 1.22
CA ARG A 166 5.25 30.86 1.63
C ARG A 166 5.07 32.01 2.61
N ARG A 167 4.06 32.85 2.41
CA ARG A 167 3.67 33.89 3.37
C ARG A 167 2.57 33.35 4.27
N VAL A 168 2.76 33.40 5.57
CA VAL A 168 1.81 32.90 6.57
C VAL A 168 1.39 34.07 7.46
N GLN A 169 0.09 34.31 7.53
CA GLN A 169 -0.50 35.26 8.46
C GLN A 169 -1.31 34.48 9.49
N VAL A 170 -1.13 34.80 10.77
CA VAL A 170 -1.81 34.15 11.89
C VAL A 170 -2.18 35.20 12.92
N GLU A 171 -3.33 35.07 13.57
CA GLU A 171 -3.70 35.98 14.67
C GLU A 171 -3.00 35.58 15.97
N MET A 172 -2.80 36.54 16.88
CA MET A 172 -2.28 36.21 18.21
C MET A 172 -3.20 35.21 18.92
N ASP A 173 -2.59 34.34 19.73
CA ASP A 173 -3.23 33.25 20.47
C ASP A 173 -3.77 32.09 19.62
N GLU A 174 -3.74 32.19 18.28
CA GLU A 174 -4.02 31.07 17.37
C GLU A 174 -2.80 30.16 17.14
N ASP A 175 -3.02 28.97 16.61
CA ASP A 175 -1.94 28.03 16.30
C ASP A 175 -1.24 28.40 14.98
N LEU A 176 0.06 28.69 15.04
CA LEU A 176 0.91 28.87 13.86
C LEU A 176 1.26 27.51 13.25
N ILE A 177 0.84 27.29 12.01
CA ILE A 177 1.12 26.06 11.27
C ILE A 177 2.05 26.36 10.10
N LEU A 178 3.23 25.73 10.08
CA LEU A 178 4.16 25.75 8.96
C LEU A 178 4.08 24.41 8.23
N ASP A 179 3.33 24.38 7.13
CA ASP A 179 3.24 23.19 6.27
C ASP A 179 4.37 23.18 5.23
N CYS A 180 5.20 22.16 5.27
CA CYS A 180 6.31 21.90 4.37
C CYS A 180 5.98 20.81 3.33
N ALA A 181 4.75 20.28 3.32
CA ALA A 181 4.33 19.30 2.34
C ALA A 181 4.37 19.88 0.91
N LEU A 182 4.98 19.11 0.01
CA LEU A 182 4.82 19.24 -1.42
C LEU A 182 4.07 18.02 -1.95
N THR A 183 3.36 18.18 -3.06
CA THR A 183 2.52 17.13 -3.68
C THR A 183 3.30 15.84 -3.93
N TRP A 184 4.58 15.97 -4.33
CA TRP A 184 5.47 14.85 -4.64
C TRP A 184 6.14 14.25 -3.41
N HIS A 185 6.10 14.89 -2.23
CA HIS A 185 6.72 14.35 -1.03
C HIS A 185 6.16 12.97 -0.70
N LYS A 186 4.85 12.75 -0.76
CA LYS A 186 4.27 11.42 -0.49
C LYS A 186 4.69 10.36 -1.52
N ALA A 187 4.89 10.78 -2.77
CA ALA A 187 5.28 9.91 -3.87
C ALA A 187 6.78 9.57 -3.89
N SER A 188 7.64 10.43 -3.33
CA SER A 188 9.07 10.16 -3.23
C SER A 188 9.31 8.93 -2.34
N HIS A 189 10.20 8.04 -2.74
CA HIS A 189 10.58 6.86 -1.97
C HIS A 189 11.44 7.24 -0.75
N GLY A 190 11.45 6.36 0.26
CA GLY A 190 12.27 6.50 1.47
C GLY A 190 11.59 7.20 2.64
N VAL A 191 12.15 6.98 3.83
CA VAL A 191 11.74 7.67 5.07
C VAL A 191 12.19 9.11 4.99
N LYS A 192 11.27 10.04 5.25
CA LYS A 192 11.54 11.48 5.21
C LYS A 192 11.59 12.03 6.61
N ARG A 193 12.54 12.92 6.85
CA ARG A 193 12.56 13.76 8.04
C ARG A 193 12.46 15.22 7.60
N TYR A 194 11.69 15.99 8.34
CA TYR A 194 11.50 17.42 8.13
C TYR A 194 12.17 18.17 9.26
N ASN A 195 13.14 19.01 8.92
CA ASN A 195 13.82 19.90 9.84
C ASN A 195 13.25 21.30 9.68
N PHE A 196 12.76 21.86 10.79
CA PHE A 196 12.26 23.22 10.85
C PHE A 196 13.26 24.10 11.58
N PHE A 197 13.57 25.24 10.98
CA PHE A 197 14.52 26.22 11.48
C PHE A 197 13.85 27.59 11.56
N ARG A 198 14.20 28.33 12.61
CA ARG A 198 13.99 29.77 12.69
C ARG A 198 15.23 30.49 12.20
N VAL A 199 15.07 31.45 11.30
CA VAL A 199 16.19 32.22 10.72
C VAL A 199 16.26 33.57 11.43
N VAL A 200 17.32 33.80 12.20
CA VAL A 200 17.55 35.02 12.97
C VAL A 200 18.92 35.58 12.60
N ASN A 201 18.96 36.81 12.04
CA ASN A 201 20.19 37.47 11.60
C ASN A 201 21.06 36.60 10.67
N GLY A 202 20.42 35.81 9.79
CA GLY A 202 21.11 34.88 8.89
C GLY A 202 21.49 33.53 9.52
N ASN A 203 21.47 33.41 10.85
CA ASN A 203 21.73 32.15 11.55
C ASN A 203 20.47 31.29 11.65
N GLN A 204 20.64 29.99 11.49
CA GLN A 204 19.55 29.02 11.59
C GLN A 204 19.52 28.38 12.98
N LYS A 205 18.40 28.49 13.67
CA LYS A 205 18.14 27.79 14.94
C LYS A 205 17.12 26.68 14.70
N MET A 206 17.52 25.44 14.93
CA MET A 206 16.61 24.29 14.82
C MET A 206 15.48 24.43 15.84
N MET A 207 14.25 24.23 15.39
CA MET A 207 13.04 24.25 16.22
C MET A 207 12.52 22.84 16.44
N ALA A 208 12.45 22.05 15.37
CA ALA A 208 11.91 20.70 15.39
C ALA A 208 12.53 19.86 14.28
N SER A 209 12.57 18.55 14.52
CA SER A 209 12.92 17.54 13.53
C SER A 209 11.96 16.37 13.69
N SER A 210 11.02 16.23 12.76
CA SER A 210 9.94 15.23 12.81
C SER A 210 9.80 14.48 11.48
N THR A 211 9.07 13.37 11.48
CA THR A 211 8.56 12.73 10.26
C THR A 211 7.33 13.46 9.70
N ASP A 212 6.69 14.31 10.51
CA ASP A 212 5.56 15.13 10.09
C ASP A 212 6.02 16.26 9.19
N SER A 213 5.30 16.47 8.10
CA SER A 213 5.59 17.54 7.13
C SER A 213 5.20 18.93 7.62
N PHE A 214 4.69 19.06 8.84
CA PHE A 214 4.23 20.32 9.39
C PHE A 214 4.76 20.54 10.80
N LEU A 215 4.94 21.82 11.15
CA LEU A 215 5.24 22.25 12.51
C LEU A 215 4.06 23.07 13.03
N VAL A 216 3.56 22.70 14.21
CA VAL A 216 2.56 23.49 14.94
C VAL A 216 3.23 24.18 16.11
N LYS A 217 3.14 25.50 16.15
CA LYS A 217 3.44 26.30 17.32
C LYS A 217 2.14 26.85 17.89
N LYS A 218 1.78 26.37 19.08
CA LYS A 218 0.57 26.83 19.79
C LYS A 218 0.73 28.27 20.26
N GLU A 219 -0.40 28.97 20.35
CA GLU A 219 -0.52 30.32 20.92
C GLU A 219 0.51 31.29 20.31
N ALA A 220 0.32 31.62 19.03
CA ALA A 220 1.20 32.48 18.28
C ALA A 220 1.33 33.85 18.96
N ASN A 221 2.57 34.32 19.10
CA ASN A 221 2.86 35.62 19.70
C ASN A 221 3.44 36.59 18.66
N ILE A 222 3.33 37.90 18.89
CA ILE A 222 3.96 38.90 18.00
C ILE A 222 5.45 38.64 17.75
N ASN A 223 6.15 38.11 18.77
CA ASN A 223 7.55 37.72 18.71
C ASN A 223 7.82 36.54 17.78
N ASP A 224 6.81 35.85 17.26
CA ASP A 224 6.95 34.76 16.29
C ASP A 224 6.95 35.23 14.84
N THR A 225 6.70 36.52 14.62
CA THR A 225 6.95 37.15 13.33
C THR A 225 8.41 36.97 12.92
N GLY A 226 8.63 36.60 11.66
CA GLY A 226 9.98 36.42 11.13
C GLY A 226 10.08 35.38 10.02
N ARG A 227 11.32 35.00 9.74
CA ARG A 227 11.66 34.03 8.69
C ARG A 227 11.88 32.65 9.28
N TYR A 228 11.31 31.66 8.62
CA TYR A 228 11.47 30.25 8.95
C TYR A 228 11.90 29.49 7.70
N ARG A 229 12.50 28.33 7.90
CA ARG A 229 12.92 27.44 6.84
C ARG A 229 12.55 26.02 7.21
N CYS A 230 12.03 25.28 6.24
CA CYS A 230 11.90 23.85 6.34
C CYS A 230 12.81 23.18 5.32
N GLU A 231 13.42 22.08 5.73
CA GLU A 231 14.15 21.17 4.86
C GLU A 231 13.60 19.76 5.01
N MET A 232 13.16 19.16 3.91
CA MET A 232 12.92 17.71 3.85
C MET A 232 14.24 17.03 3.55
N LEU A 233 14.63 16.06 4.37
CA LEU A 233 15.82 15.24 4.16
C LEU A 233 15.49 13.99 3.35
N ASP A 234 16.45 13.57 2.53
CA ASP A 234 16.48 12.27 1.87
C ASP A 234 16.93 11.16 2.83
N PRO A 235 16.86 9.86 2.42
CA PRO A 235 17.30 8.74 3.25
C PRO A 235 18.76 8.81 3.68
N GLU A 236 19.61 9.47 2.88
CA GLU A 236 21.03 9.70 3.16
C GLU A 236 21.27 10.90 4.09
N GLY A 237 20.23 11.67 4.41
CA GLY A 237 20.27 12.81 5.33
C GLY A 237 20.57 14.16 4.66
N TYR A 238 20.62 14.23 3.34
CA TYR A 238 20.80 15.48 2.59
C TYR A 238 19.47 16.18 2.31
N PRO A 239 19.45 17.52 2.17
CA PRO A 239 18.22 18.25 1.83
C PRO A 239 17.71 17.88 0.43
N ALA A 240 16.55 17.21 0.39
CA ALA A 240 15.79 16.93 -0.81
C ALA A 240 14.94 18.11 -1.26
N SER A 241 14.37 18.87 -0.32
CA SER A 241 13.64 20.09 -0.65
C SER A 241 13.81 21.13 0.45
N ARG A 242 13.79 22.41 0.06
CA ARG A 242 13.92 23.56 0.96
C ARG A 242 12.81 24.54 0.67
N LEU A 243 12.07 24.93 1.71
CA LEU A 243 10.98 25.87 1.64
C LEU A 243 11.18 26.97 2.67
N GLU A 244 10.98 28.22 2.26
CA GLU A 244 11.06 29.36 3.18
C GLU A 244 9.67 29.83 3.56
N PHE A 245 9.53 30.34 4.79
CA PHE A 245 8.29 30.93 5.27
C PHE A 245 8.54 32.33 5.80
N GLN A 246 7.71 33.26 5.39
CA GLN A 246 7.62 34.61 5.93
C GLN A 246 6.36 34.69 6.79
N VAL A 247 6.53 34.65 8.11
CA VAL A 247 5.43 34.66 9.08
C VAL A 247 5.20 36.07 9.57
N VAL A 248 3.93 36.49 9.59
CA VAL A 248 3.46 37.74 10.19
C VAL A 248 2.36 37.41 11.17
N VAL A 249 2.56 37.74 12.45
CA VAL A 249 1.54 37.57 13.49
C VAL A 249 0.77 38.88 13.65
N LEU A 250 -0.54 38.80 13.48
CA LEU A 250 -1.44 39.94 13.61
C LEU A 250 -1.93 40.04 15.06
N PRO A 251 -2.01 41.26 15.62
CA PRO A 251 -2.57 41.42 16.95
C PRO A 251 -4.02 40.97 16.97
N SER A 252 -4.40 40.17 17.97
CA SER A 252 -5.79 39.78 18.17
C SER A 252 -6.62 41.04 18.36
N VAL A 253 -7.53 41.29 17.42
CA VAL A 253 -8.58 42.28 17.64
C VAL A 253 -9.47 41.65 18.70
N LYS A 254 -9.22 41.98 19.97
CA LYS A 254 -10.18 41.70 21.03
C LYS A 254 -11.54 42.10 20.47
N LYS A 255 -12.42 41.12 20.23
CA LYS A 255 -13.84 41.41 20.08
C LYS A 255 -14.24 41.98 21.43
N THR A 256 -14.17 43.30 21.52
CA THR A 256 -14.59 44.12 22.64
C THR A 256 -16.11 43.92 22.75
N THR A 257 -16.57 42.78 23.24
CA THR A 257 -17.96 42.57 23.68
C THR A 257 -18.12 43.28 25.02
N TRP A 258 -18.00 44.60 24.98
CA TRP A 258 -18.29 45.51 26.09
C TRP A 258 -19.55 46.31 25.77
N PHE A 259 -20.12 46.10 24.58
CA PHE A 259 -21.47 46.52 24.27
C PHE A 259 -22.39 45.33 24.49
N THR A 260 -23.07 45.34 25.63
CA THR A 260 -24.38 44.70 25.79
C THR A 260 -25.19 45.11 24.57
N ARG A 261 -25.38 44.19 23.62
CA ARG A 261 -26.25 44.42 22.47
C ARG A 261 -27.62 44.80 23.05
N PRO A 262 -28.16 46.03 22.85
CA PRO A 262 -29.54 46.28 23.21
C PRO A 262 -30.36 45.26 22.42
N ARG A 263 -31.29 44.60 23.10
CA ARG A 263 -32.26 43.70 22.48
C ARG A 263 -32.99 44.49 21.41
N SER A 264 -32.53 44.41 20.16
CA SER A 264 -33.25 44.99 19.03
C SER A 264 -34.46 44.11 18.81
N THR A 265 -35.60 44.69 19.17
CA THR A 265 -36.94 44.25 18.85
C THR A 265 -37.01 43.77 17.41
N THR A 266 -37.52 42.56 17.26
CA THR A 266 -38.01 42.01 16.00
C THR A 266 -38.92 43.02 15.32
N MET A 267 -38.57 43.45 14.11
CA MET A 267 -39.54 44.03 13.19
C MET A 267 -39.47 43.22 11.90
N GLU A 268 -40.52 42.44 11.68
CA GLU A 268 -40.82 41.80 10.41
C GLU A 268 -41.07 42.87 9.33
N GLY A 269 -40.53 42.64 8.14
CA GLY A 269 -40.81 43.46 6.96
C GLY A 269 -39.89 43.10 5.80
N PRO A 270 -40.40 42.55 4.69
CA PRO A 270 -39.61 41.79 3.73
C PRO A 270 -38.93 42.69 2.71
N LEU A 271 -37.79 42.26 2.17
CA LEU A 271 -37.47 42.32 0.73
C LEU A 271 -36.23 41.46 0.42
N ALA A 272 -36.50 40.40 -0.35
CA ALA A 272 -35.64 39.71 -1.32
C ALA A 272 -34.65 40.66 -2.04
N LEU A 273 -33.50 40.27 -2.60
CA LEU A 273 -32.94 38.98 -3.03
C LEU A 273 -31.44 39.25 -3.29
N GLY A 274 -30.56 38.35 -2.87
CA GLY A 274 -29.13 38.39 -3.17
C GLY A 274 -28.54 36.99 -3.02
N ILE A 275 -28.87 36.12 -3.97
CA ILE A 275 -28.47 34.72 -4.02
C ILE A 275 -26.94 34.64 -4.08
N SER A 276 -26.31 34.08 -3.05
CA SER A 276 -24.94 33.56 -3.13
C SER A 276 -24.98 32.06 -2.91
N SER A 277 -24.60 31.35 -3.98
CA SER A 277 -24.48 29.90 -4.07
C SER A 277 -23.43 29.37 -3.07
N ARG A 278 -23.89 28.86 -1.93
CA ARG A 278 -23.21 27.77 -1.20
C ARG A 278 -24.27 26.78 -0.75
N GLY A 279 -24.23 25.57 -1.32
CA GLY A 279 -25.04 24.47 -0.83
C GLY A 279 -24.70 24.14 0.62
N PRO A 280 -25.65 23.63 1.43
CA PRO A 280 -25.38 23.25 2.81
C PRO A 280 -24.39 22.09 2.85
N LEU A 281 -23.49 22.12 3.85
CA LEU A 281 -22.69 20.95 4.23
C LEU A 281 -23.64 19.77 4.55
N PRO A 282 -23.27 18.53 4.19
CA PRO A 282 -24.09 17.37 4.46
C PRO A 282 -24.27 17.23 5.98
N GLN A 283 -25.53 17.24 6.41
CA GLN A 283 -25.92 16.87 7.75
C GLN A 283 -25.63 15.37 7.92
N GLU A 284 -24.69 15.01 8.79
CA GLU A 284 -24.38 13.62 9.11
C GLU A 284 -25.58 12.96 9.79
N ASP A 285 -26.27 12.11 9.05
CA ASP A 285 -27.27 11.18 9.58
C ASP A 285 -26.56 10.02 10.29
N TRP A 286 -26.35 10.20 11.60
CA TRP A 286 -25.78 9.20 12.53
C TRP A 286 -26.72 8.02 12.83
N THR A 287 -27.95 8.04 12.30
CA THR A 287 -28.96 6.99 12.50
C THR A 287 -28.60 5.67 11.79
N ALA A 288 -27.88 5.72 10.67
CA ALA A 288 -27.44 4.52 9.96
C ALA A 288 -26.34 3.74 10.72
N TRP A 289 -25.43 4.43 11.41
CA TRP A 289 -24.34 3.80 12.16
C TRP A 289 -24.81 3.06 13.42
N ILE A 290 -25.88 3.55 14.07
CA ILE A 290 -26.48 2.88 15.25
C ILE A 290 -27.12 1.54 14.87
N VAL A 291 -27.78 1.46 13.72
CA VAL A 291 -28.41 0.23 13.23
C VAL A 291 -27.37 -0.80 12.74
N ILE A 292 -26.29 -0.34 12.10
CA ILE A 292 -25.20 -1.22 11.63
C ILE A 292 -24.36 -1.76 12.80
N GLY A 293 -24.08 -0.94 13.83
CA GLY A 293 -23.33 -1.38 15.01
C GLY A 293 -24.06 -2.42 15.86
N SER A 294 -25.38 -2.27 16.00
CA SER A 294 -26.21 -3.18 16.81
C SER A 294 -26.46 -4.53 16.13
N THR A 295 -26.67 -4.54 14.81
CA THR A 295 -26.83 -5.79 14.05
C THR A 295 -25.51 -6.56 13.88
N GLY A 296 -24.39 -5.84 13.70
CA GLY A 296 -23.06 -6.44 13.67
C GLY A 296 -22.64 -7.05 15.01
N GLY A 297 -22.91 -6.36 16.12
CA GLY A 297 -22.61 -6.87 17.47
C GLY A 297 -23.39 -8.14 17.82
N LEU A 298 -24.66 -8.22 17.41
CA LEU A 298 -25.49 -9.41 17.65
C LEU A 298 -24.95 -10.62 16.86
N LEU A 299 -24.55 -10.43 15.60
CA LEU A 299 -23.96 -11.51 14.79
C LEU A 299 -22.65 -12.02 15.40
N VAL A 300 -21.77 -11.14 15.85
CA VAL A 300 -20.51 -11.54 16.51
C VAL A 300 -20.80 -12.33 17.80
N LEU A 301 -21.74 -11.89 18.63
CA LEU A 301 -22.12 -12.62 19.84
C LEU A 301 -22.71 -14.00 19.52
N THR A 302 -23.53 -14.13 18.48
CA THR A 302 -24.07 -15.44 18.07
C THR A 302 -22.98 -16.38 17.57
N VAL A 303 -22.00 -15.88 16.81
CA VAL A 303 -20.87 -16.70 16.33
C VAL A 303 -19.98 -17.13 17.49
N VAL A 304 -19.68 -16.23 18.43
CA VAL A 304 -18.89 -16.56 19.62
C VAL A 304 -19.60 -17.60 20.48
N ALA A 305 -20.90 -17.44 20.73
CA ALA A 305 -21.69 -18.43 21.47
C ALA A 305 -21.69 -19.80 20.77
N PHE A 306 -21.81 -19.83 19.44
CA PHE A 306 -21.78 -21.06 18.66
C PHE A 306 -20.40 -21.73 18.73
N VAL A 307 -19.31 -20.96 18.62
CA VAL A 307 -17.95 -21.49 18.76
C VAL A 307 -17.70 -22.02 20.17
N CYS A 308 -18.13 -21.30 21.21
CA CYS A 308 -18.02 -21.77 22.60
C CYS A 308 -18.82 -23.06 22.82
N TYR A 309 -20.04 -23.16 22.28
CA TYR A 309 -20.85 -24.36 22.38
C TYR A 309 -20.19 -25.57 21.70
N TYR A 310 -19.62 -25.39 20.51
CA TYR A 310 -18.93 -26.47 19.81
C TYR A 310 -17.62 -26.89 20.49
N ARG A 311 -16.90 -25.97 21.12
CA ARG A 311 -15.71 -26.31 21.91
C ARG A 311 -16.07 -27.08 23.17
N TYR A 312 -17.11 -26.65 23.88
CA TYR A 312 -17.60 -27.35 25.07
C TYR A 312 -18.04 -28.78 24.74
N LYS A 313 -18.82 -28.96 23.66
CA LYS A 313 -19.27 -30.29 23.25
C LYS A 313 -18.12 -31.22 22.85
N LYS A 314 -17.06 -30.68 22.25
CA LYS A 314 -15.90 -31.48 21.85
C LYS A 314 -15.12 -32.01 23.06
N GLU A 315 -15.00 -31.22 24.13
CA GLU A 315 -14.35 -31.69 25.38
C GLU A 315 -15.14 -32.83 26.04
N GLU A 316 -16.46 -32.87 25.88
CA GLU A 316 -17.30 -33.97 26.40
C GLU A 316 -17.16 -35.27 25.60
N GLU A 317 -16.81 -35.19 24.30
CA GLU A 317 -16.54 -36.38 23.46
C GLU A 317 -15.11 -36.91 23.64
N ASP A 318 -14.15 -36.05 24.01
CA ASP A 318 -12.75 -36.45 24.25
C ASP A 318 -12.55 -37.10 25.65
N ASP A 319 -13.42 -36.82 26.64
CA ASP A 319 -13.36 -37.42 28.00
C ASP A 319 -13.94 -38.86 28.06
N ASP A 320 -14.73 -39.29 27.07
CA ASP A 320 -15.34 -40.62 27.02
C ASP A 320 -14.44 -41.69 26.35
N ASP A 321 -13.40 -41.29 25.61
CA ASP A 321 -12.51 -42.21 24.84
C ASP A 321 -11.25 -42.66 25.61
N ASP A 322 -10.95 -42.08 26.78
CA ASP A 322 -9.72 -42.36 27.55
C ASP A 322 -9.84 -43.52 28.57
N ASN A 323 -10.95 -44.27 28.58
CA ASN A 323 -11.20 -45.30 29.61
C ASN A 323 -11.04 -46.76 29.16
N ASP A 324 -10.57 -47.02 27.93
CA ASP A 324 -10.38 -48.37 27.40
C ASP A 324 -8.97 -48.56 26.80
N ASN A 325 -7.92 -48.63 27.63
CA ASN A 325 -6.66 -49.34 27.31
C ASN A 325 -5.70 -49.37 28.51
N ASP A 326 -5.81 -50.40 29.34
CA ASP A 326 -4.71 -50.88 30.19
C ASP A 326 -4.88 -52.38 30.38
N GLU A 327 -4.28 -53.21 29.50
CA GLU A 327 -3.77 -54.55 29.82
C GLU A 327 -3.01 -55.16 28.62
N GLU A 328 -1.92 -55.89 28.93
CA GLU A 328 -1.00 -56.67 28.07
C GLU A 328 0.15 -55.89 27.39
N GLY A 329 1.44 -56.20 27.57
CA GLY A 329 2.11 -57.27 28.32
C GLY A 329 3.63 -57.17 28.13
N ASP A 330 4.40 -57.57 29.14
CA ASP A 330 5.87 -57.72 29.09
C ASP A 330 6.23 -59.11 29.62
N ASP A 331 6.81 -59.96 28.77
CA ASP A 331 7.60 -61.14 29.18
C ASP A 331 8.61 -61.45 28.05
N GLU A 332 9.83 -60.93 28.19
CA GLU A 332 11.01 -61.42 27.45
C GLU A 332 11.89 -62.23 28.41
N SER A 333 12.05 -63.52 28.10
CA SER A 333 13.07 -64.38 28.71
C SER A 333 13.80 -65.16 27.61
N GLU A 334 15.07 -64.86 27.38
CA GLU A 334 16.02 -65.81 26.80
C GLU A 334 17.24 -65.94 27.72
N SER A 335 17.37 -67.14 28.27
CA SER A 335 18.49 -67.61 29.07
C SER A 335 19.56 -68.24 28.18
N GLU A 336 20.80 -67.81 28.39
CA GLU A 336 22.03 -68.48 27.97
C GLU A 336 22.14 -69.92 28.55
N SER A 337 22.59 -70.87 27.73
CA SER A 337 23.12 -72.16 28.18
C SER A 337 24.56 -72.35 27.69
N SER A 338 25.48 -72.00 28.59
CA SER A 338 26.67 -72.73 29.07
C SER A 338 27.39 -73.76 28.18
N GLU A 339 28.71 -73.62 28.12
CA GLU A 339 29.64 -74.76 28.07
C GLU A 339 29.47 -75.71 29.27
N THR A 340 29.66 -77.00 28.95
CA THR A 340 29.93 -78.20 29.79
C THR A 340 28.82 -78.85 30.62
#